data_AF-A0A2M8NIK6-F1
#
_entry.id   AF-A0A2M8NIK6-F1
#
_cell.length_a   1.000
_cell.length_b   1.000
_cell.length_c   1.000
_cell.angle_alpha   90.00
_cell.angle_beta   90.00
_cell.angle_gamma   90.00
#
_symmetry.space_group_name_H-M   'P 1'
#
loop_
_entity.id
_entity.type
_entity.pdbx_description
1 polymer ?
#
loop_
_entity_poly.entity_id
_entity_poly.type
_entity_poly.pdbx_seq_one_letter_code
_entity_poly.pdbx_strand_id
1 'polypeptide(L)'
;CDPAVWHCAVTGGRSMLIALDGMGYDAAHAALSDEDRARLGDSVRMAVVDTNHPAQVGDIALSEERDPSAVLTVLLPMTVKTILEGDVLMLGRVSAGEIGHLRLTADAASPVRVTSEVLTLPAEIPPDPTIAGVIDFIEREADYARRRRLR
;
A
#
# COMPACT_ATOMS: atom_id res chain seq x y z
N CYS A 1 7.00 7.73 -2.66
CA CYS A 1 6.19 8.69 -1.88
C CYS A 1 5.87 9.91 -2.73
N ASP A 2 4.75 10.60 -2.52
CA ASP A 2 4.26 11.67 -3.41
C ASP A 2 5.14 12.95 -3.32
N PRO A 3 5.72 13.46 -4.43
CA PRO A 3 6.48 14.70 -4.44
C PRO A 3 5.68 15.94 -4.01
N ALA A 4 4.35 15.91 -4.09
CA ALA A 4 3.49 16.99 -3.59
C ALA A 4 3.50 17.08 -2.06
N VAL A 5 3.93 16.02 -1.36
CA VAL A 5 4.07 16.02 0.10
C VAL A 5 5.41 16.65 0.50
N TRP A 6 5.37 17.71 1.31
CA TRP A 6 6.53 18.58 1.53
C TRP A 6 7.77 17.85 2.09
N HIS A 7 7.59 16.92 3.04
CA HIS A 7 8.72 16.18 3.61
C HIS A 7 9.33 15.19 2.61
N CYS A 8 8.53 14.63 1.71
CA CYS A 8 8.97 13.77 0.61
C CYS A 8 9.87 14.51 -0.37
N ALA A 9 9.44 15.70 -0.82
CA ALA A 9 10.23 16.57 -1.68
C ALA A 9 11.56 16.98 -1.03
N VAL A 10 11.51 17.39 0.24
CA VAL A 10 12.67 17.87 0.99
C VAL A 10 13.73 16.80 1.21
N THR A 11 13.31 15.56 1.45
CA THR A 11 14.23 14.46 1.77
C THR A 11 14.64 13.66 0.55
N GLY A 12 14.07 13.93 -0.62
CA GLY A 12 14.27 13.14 -1.84
C GLY A 12 13.86 11.69 -1.61
N GLY A 13 12.67 11.49 -1.01
CA GLY A 13 12.15 10.17 -0.66
C GLY A 13 12.74 9.53 0.60
N ARG A 14 13.81 10.07 1.18
CA ARG A 14 14.47 9.48 2.36
C ARG A 14 13.76 9.69 3.71
N SER A 15 12.72 10.53 3.75
CA SER A 15 11.81 10.64 4.92
C SER A 15 10.83 9.47 5.01
N MET A 16 10.97 8.45 4.16
CA MET A 16 10.10 7.29 4.20
C MET A 16 10.46 6.37 5.39
N LEU A 17 10.24 6.87 6.60
CA LEU A 17 9.97 6.03 7.75
C LEU A 17 8.52 5.56 7.57
N ILE A 18 8.35 4.33 7.10
CA ILE A 18 7.03 3.73 7.00
C ILE A 18 6.63 3.29 8.42
N ALA A 19 5.77 4.06 9.07
CA ALA A 19 5.12 3.65 10.30
C ALA A 19 3.91 2.78 9.93
N LEU A 20 4.12 1.46 9.93
CA LEU A 20 3.02 0.50 9.86
C LEU A 20 2.69 0.07 11.28
N ASP A 21 1.42 -0.10 11.58
CA ASP A 21 0.92 -0.58 12.87
C ASP A 21 1.31 -2.04 13.22
N GLY A 22 2.20 -2.64 12.43
CA GLY A 22 2.66 -4.01 12.64
C GLY A 22 1.62 -5.06 12.30
N MET A 23 0.55 -4.71 11.56
CA MET A 23 -0.51 -5.65 11.15
C MET A 23 -0.05 -6.79 10.22
N GLY A 24 1.22 -6.81 9.80
CA GLY A 24 1.76 -7.89 8.97
C GLY A 24 1.35 -7.77 7.50
N TYR A 25 1.38 -6.56 6.94
CA TYR A 25 1.08 -6.33 5.53
C TYR A 25 2.07 -7.06 4.60
N ASP A 26 1.53 -7.81 3.64
CA ASP A 26 2.32 -8.53 2.64
C ASP A 26 2.83 -7.62 1.51
N ALA A 27 2.02 -6.64 1.10
CA ALA A 27 2.37 -5.71 0.02
C ALA A 27 1.74 -4.32 0.15
N ALA A 28 2.36 -3.33 -0.50
CA ALA A 28 1.77 -2.01 -0.76
C ALA A 28 1.99 -1.60 -2.21
N HIS A 29 0.95 -0.99 -2.78
CA HIS A 29 1.04 -0.34 -4.09
C HIS A 29 1.74 1.02 -3.94
N ALA A 30 2.87 1.21 -4.61
CA ALA A 30 3.53 2.51 -4.65
C ALA A 30 4.40 2.65 -5.90
N ALA A 31 4.25 3.77 -6.61
CA ALA A 31 5.16 4.15 -7.67
C ALA A 31 6.48 4.63 -7.07
N LEU A 32 7.56 3.89 -7.33
CA LEU A 32 8.93 4.24 -6.96
C LEU A 32 9.82 4.31 -8.19
N SER A 33 10.85 5.16 -8.14
CA SER A 33 11.94 5.07 -9.11
C SER A 33 12.81 3.84 -8.82
N ASP A 34 13.51 3.32 -9.83
CA ASP A 34 14.45 2.21 -9.63
C ASP A 34 15.53 2.54 -8.58
N GLU A 35 15.98 3.80 -8.55
CA GLU A 35 16.95 4.27 -7.55
C GLU A 35 16.37 4.23 -6.13
N ASP A 36 15.14 4.71 -5.94
CA ASP A 36 14.50 4.71 -4.62
C ASP A 36 14.15 3.30 -4.16
N ARG A 37 13.75 2.42 -5.09
CA ARG A 37 13.53 1.00 -4.81
C ARG A 37 14.83 0.30 -4.40
N ALA A 38 15.93 0.54 -5.11
CA ALA A 38 17.23 -0.01 -4.75
C ALA A 38 17.71 0.47 -3.38
N ARG A 39 17.42 1.73 -3.02
CA ARG A 39 17.71 2.27 -1.69
C ARG A 39 16.89 1.62 -0.58
N LEU A 40 15.66 1.19 -0.86
CA LEU A 40 14.86 0.43 0.10
C LEU A 40 15.45 -0.95 0.33
N GLY A 41 15.95 -1.63 -0.71
CA GLY A 41 16.55 -2.96 -0.58
C GLY A 41 15.72 -3.89 0.31
N ASP A 42 16.38 -4.56 1.27
CA ASP A 42 15.73 -5.46 2.24
C ASP A 42 15.25 -4.75 3.52
N SER A 43 15.23 -3.42 3.55
CA SER A 43 14.84 -2.65 4.75
C SER A 43 13.33 -2.69 5.04
N VAL A 44 12.52 -3.10 4.07
CA VAL A 44 11.07 -3.22 4.18
C VAL A 44 10.69 -4.70 4.04
N ARG A 45 9.92 -5.23 5.01
CA ARG A 45 9.44 -6.62 4.97
C ARG A 45 8.28 -6.85 4.00
N MET A 46 7.59 -5.78 3.64
CA MET A 46 6.45 -5.77 2.75
C MET A 46 6.91 -5.54 1.30
N ALA A 47 6.31 -6.25 0.35
CA ALA A 47 6.61 -6.04 -1.06
C ALA A 47 6.05 -4.70 -1.55
N VAL A 48 6.87 -3.90 -2.23
CA VAL A 48 6.40 -2.69 -2.90
C VAL A 48 6.06 -3.02 -4.34
N VAL A 49 4.79 -2.93 -4.70
CA VAL A 49 4.28 -3.33 -6.01
C VAL A 49 4.10 -2.12 -6.93
N ASP A 50 4.55 -2.26 -8.17
CA ASP A 50 4.28 -1.36 -9.30
C ASP A 50 4.17 -2.16 -10.61
N THR A 51 4.03 -1.48 -11.75
CA THR A 51 3.91 -2.10 -13.08
C THR A 51 5.03 -3.11 -13.40
N ASN A 52 6.27 -2.85 -12.96
CA ASN A 52 7.44 -3.67 -13.28
C ASN A 52 7.80 -4.68 -12.18
N HIS A 53 7.22 -4.53 -10.99
CA HIS A 53 7.55 -5.31 -9.81
C HIS A 53 6.29 -5.90 -9.18
N PRO A 54 5.67 -6.93 -9.80
CA PRO A 54 4.57 -7.66 -9.18
C PRO A 54 5.05 -8.38 -7.92
N ALA A 55 4.12 -8.71 -7.01
CA ALA A 55 4.39 -9.51 -5.82
C ALA A 55 3.53 -10.77 -5.79
N GLN A 56 4.10 -11.86 -5.27
CA GLN A 56 3.39 -13.11 -5.05
C GLN A 56 3.19 -13.35 -3.57
N VAL A 57 1.94 -13.59 -3.15
CA VAL A 57 1.58 -13.93 -1.77
C VAL A 57 0.83 -15.26 -1.80
N GLY A 58 1.56 -16.36 -1.53
CA GLY A 58 1.02 -17.71 -1.73
C GLY A 58 0.67 -17.94 -3.20
N ASP A 59 -0.60 -18.23 -3.48
CA ASP A 59 -1.12 -18.46 -4.85
C ASP A 59 -1.71 -17.19 -5.49
N ILE A 60 -1.63 -16.04 -4.82
CA ILE A 60 -2.18 -14.77 -5.28
C ILE A 60 -1.07 -13.87 -5.83
N ALA A 61 -1.24 -13.43 -7.07
CA ALA A 61 -0.42 -12.39 -7.66
C ALA A 61 -1.03 -11.01 -7.37
N LEU A 62 -0.20 -10.06 -6.94
CA LEU A 62 -0.52 -8.66 -6.76
C LEU A 62 0.22 -7.87 -7.84
N SER A 63 -0.53 -7.21 -8.72
CA SER A 63 0.06 -6.58 -9.92
C SER A 63 -0.83 -5.47 -10.48
N GLU A 64 -0.30 -4.69 -11.43
CA GLU A 64 -1.10 -3.73 -12.20
C GLU A 64 -1.71 -4.34 -13.47
N GLU A 65 -1.16 -5.48 -13.92
CA GLU A 65 -1.59 -6.20 -15.12
C GLU A 65 -1.95 -7.65 -14.79
N ARG A 66 -2.80 -8.27 -15.61
CA ARG A 66 -3.18 -9.67 -15.43
C ARG A 66 -1.96 -10.58 -15.59
N ASP A 67 -1.72 -11.42 -14.59
CA ASP A 67 -0.75 -12.52 -14.71
C ASP A 67 -1.50 -13.80 -15.14
N PRO A 68 -1.30 -14.30 -16.37
CA PRO A 68 -1.98 -15.51 -16.85
C PRO A 68 -1.48 -16.80 -16.17
N SER A 69 -0.40 -16.74 -15.40
CA SER A 69 0.17 -17.88 -14.69
C SER A 69 -0.30 -17.98 -13.23
N ALA A 70 -0.89 -16.92 -12.68
CA ALA A 70 -1.39 -16.88 -11.32
C ALA A 70 -2.76 -17.57 -11.18
N VAL A 71 -3.00 -18.19 -10.02
CA VAL A 71 -4.33 -18.77 -9.70
C VAL A 71 -5.37 -17.66 -9.53
N LEU A 72 -4.96 -16.55 -8.92
CA LEU A 72 -5.74 -15.33 -8.79
C LEU A 72 -4.80 -14.14 -8.95
N THR A 73 -5.15 -13.21 -9.83
CA THR A 73 -4.51 -11.89 -9.90
C THR A 73 -5.38 -10.85 -9.22
N VAL A 74 -4.83 -10.13 -8.24
CA VAL A 74 -5.45 -8.93 -7.66
C VAL A 74 -4.85 -7.71 -8.34
N LEU A 75 -5.68 -7.00 -9.10
CA LEU A 75 -5.28 -5.77 -9.77
C LEU A 75 -5.33 -4.60 -8.80
N LEU A 76 -4.16 -3.99 -8.58
CA LEU A 76 -3.98 -2.84 -7.70
C LEU A 76 -4.58 -1.53 -8.24
N PRO A 77 -4.67 -1.28 -9.57
CA PRO A 77 -5.43 -0.16 -10.09
C PRO A 77 -6.90 -0.24 -9.66
N MET A 78 -7.33 0.75 -8.88
CA MET A 78 -8.70 0.80 -8.38
C MET A 78 -9.72 1.10 -9.48
N THR A 79 -10.83 0.37 -9.47
CA THR A 79 -11.99 0.55 -10.35
C THR A 79 -13.16 1.18 -9.58
N VAL A 80 -14.32 1.34 -10.23
CA VAL A 80 -15.52 1.89 -9.57
C VAL A 80 -16.10 0.93 -8.53
N LYS A 81 -15.97 -0.38 -8.74
CA LYS A 81 -16.55 -1.41 -7.86
C LYS A 81 -15.66 -2.64 -7.85
N THR A 82 -15.57 -3.28 -6.68
CA THR A 82 -14.91 -4.59 -6.59
C THR A 82 -15.63 -5.63 -7.44
N ILE A 83 -14.91 -6.26 -8.35
CA ILE A 83 -15.43 -7.27 -9.26
C ILE A 83 -14.41 -8.40 -9.37
N LEU A 84 -14.89 -9.65 -9.29
CA LEU A 84 -14.12 -10.83 -9.65
C LEU A 84 -14.60 -11.34 -11.02
N GLU A 85 -13.72 -11.32 -12.01
CA GLU A 85 -13.96 -11.85 -13.36
C GLU A 85 -12.99 -12.99 -13.62
N GLY A 86 -13.48 -14.23 -13.51
CA GLY A 86 -12.65 -15.42 -13.62
C GLY A 86 -11.61 -15.49 -12.50
N ASP A 87 -10.35 -15.35 -12.88
CA ASP A 87 -9.13 -15.36 -12.06
C ASP A 87 -8.60 -13.94 -11.77
N VAL A 88 -9.37 -12.89 -12.07
CA VAL A 88 -8.93 -11.50 -11.88
C VAL A 88 -9.86 -10.77 -10.92
N LEU A 89 -9.32 -10.34 -9.79
CA LEU A 89 -9.97 -9.47 -8.82
C LEU A 89 -9.58 -8.00 -9.07
N MET A 90 -10.55 -7.21 -9.49
CA MET A 90 -10.43 -5.75 -9.58
C MET A 90 -10.94 -5.13 -8.28
N LEU A 91 -10.13 -4.26 -7.67
CA LEU A 91 -10.46 -3.61 -6.40
C LEU A 91 -11.32 -2.36 -6.61
N GLY A 92 -12.43 -2.24 -5.89
CA GLY A 92 -13.24 -1.02 -5.89
C GLY A 92 -12.51 0.13 -5.18
N ARG A 93 -12.73 1.35 -5.67
CA ARG A 93 -12.19 2.57 -5.06
C ARG A 93 -12.73 2.76 -3.65
N VAL A 94 -11.83 3.18 -2.76
CA VAL A 94 -12.14 3.67 -1.41
C VAL A 94 -11.79 5.15 -1.31
N SER A 95 -12.54 5.90 -0.52
CA SER A 95 -12.32 7.33 -0.29
C SER A 95 -11.38 7.55 0.90
N ALA A 96 -10.85 8.76 1.04
CA ALA A 96 -10.12 9.14 2.24
C ALA A 96 -11.02 8.97 3.49
N GLY A 97 -10.50 8.31 4.52
CA GLY A 97 -11.27 7.95 5.70
C GLY A 97 -12.09 6.65 5.56
N GLU A 98 -11.88 5.88 4.49
CA GLU A 98 -12.51 4.56 4.30
C GLU A 98 -11.45 3.45 4.21
N ILE A 99 -11.82 2.26 4.64
CA ILE A 99 -11.05 1.02 4.48
C ILE A 99 -11.88 0.04 3.67
N GLY A 100 -11.32 -0.45 2.57
CA GLY A 100 -11.90 -1.57 1.82
C GLY A 100 -11.51 -2.88 2.49
N HIS A 101 -12.49 -3.68 2.87
CA HIS A 101 -12.27 -5.03 3.40
C HIS A 101 -12.82 -6.05 2.41
N LEU A 102 -11.94 -6.99 2.05
CA LEU A 102 -12.24 -8.06 1.11
C LEU A 102 -11.94 -9.39 1.77
N ARG A 103 -12.87 -10.32 1.61
CA ARG A 103 -12.67 -11.72 1.99
C ARG A 103 -12.90 -12.60 0.78
N LEU A 104 -11.86 -13.36 0.47
CA LEU A 104 -11.85 -14.39 -0.56
C LEU A 104 -12.11 -15.73 0.10
N THR A 105 -13.07 -16.48 -0.45
CA THR A 105 -13.35 -17.85 -0.01
C THR A 105 -13.24 -18.77 -1.20
N ALA A 106 -12.32 -19.71 -1.15
CA ALA A 106 -12.15 -20.76 -2.15
C ALA A 106 -12.56 -22.10 -1.54
N ASP A 107 -13.27 -22.92 -2.31
CA ASP A 107 -13.58 -24.32 -1.99
C ASP A 107 -13.19 -25.14 -3.22
N ALA A 108 -12.62 -26.32 -3.03
CA ALA A 108 -12.22 -27.21 -4.11
C ALA A 108 -13.40 -27.54 -5.06
N ALA A 109 -14.64 -27.46 -4.57
CA ALA A 109 -15.85 -27.74 -5.34
C ALA A 109 -16.59 -26.50 -5.87
N SER A 110 -16.11 -25.27 -5.63
CA SER A 110 -16.83 -24.04 -6.02
C SER A 110 -15.90 -22.93 -6.50
N PRO A 111 -16.37 -22.06 -7.41
CA PRO A 111 -15.59 -20.89 -7.83
C PRO A 111 -15.30 -19.99 -6.62
N VAL A 112 -14.16 -19.29 -6.68
CA VAL A 112 -13.77 -18.31 -5.66
C VAL A 112 -14.90 -17.31 -5.47
N ARG A 113 -15.29 -17.09 -4.22
CA ARG A 113 -16.28 -16.08 -3.84
C ARG A 113 -15.58 -14.91 -3.18
N VAL A 114 -16.05 -13.72 -3.52
CA VAL A 114 -15.57 -12.47 -2.95
C VAL A 114 -16.70 -11.81 -2.20
N THR A 115 -16.48 -11.54 -0.93
CA THR A 115 -17.30 -10.60 -0.16
C THR A 115 -16.50 -9.32 0.05
N SER A 116 -17.12 -8.18 -0.24
CA SER A 116 -16.53 -6.86 -0.11
C SER A 116 -17.38 -5.97 0.77
N GLU A 117 -16.75 -5.25 1.68
CA GLU A 117 -17.37 -4.14 2.41
C GLU A 117 -16.43 -2.94 2.45
N VAL A 118 -17.00 -1.75 2.54
CA VAL A 118 -16.24 -0.51 2.78
C VAL A 118 -16.61 -0.03 4.17
N LEU A 119 -15.61 0.11 5.02
CA LEU A 119 -15.74 0.54 6.39
C LEU A 119 -15.33 2.02 6.48
N THR A 120 -16.22 2.87 6.99
CA THR A 120 -15.88 4.27 7.25
C THR A 120 -15.18 4.39 8.61
N LEU A 121 -14.02 5.03 8.63
CA LEU A 121 -13.30 5.35 9.86
C LEU A 121 -13.95 6.56 10.53
N PRO A 122 -14.34 6.46 11.82
CA PRO A 122 -14.85 7.61 12.55
C PRO A 122 -13.77 8.69 12.67
N ALA A 123 -14.09 9.92 12.24
CA ALA A 123 -13.16 11.06 12.27
C ALA A 123 -12.77 11.51 13.69
N GLU A 124 -13.51 11.06 14.71
CA GLU A 124 -13.34 11.47 16.10
C GLU A 124 -12.38 10.56 16.89
N ILE A 125 -11.94 9.44 16.31
CA ILE A 125 -11.00 8.54 16.98
C ILE A 125 -9.60 9.12 16.81
N PRO A 126 -8.93 9.53 17.90
CA PRO A 126 -7.57 10.01 17.81
C PRO A 126 -6.65 8.87 17.32
N PRO A 127 -5.61 9.19 16.52
CA PRO A 127 -4.63 8.19 16.13
C PRO A 127 -4.00 7.57 17.39
N ASP A 128 -3.59 6.31 17.27
CA ASP A 128 -2.84 5.66 18.34
C ASP A 128 -1.65 6.55 18.76
N PRO A 129 -1.47 6.84 20.06
CA PRO A 129 -0.46 7.80 20.51
C PRO A 129 0.97 7.38 20.16
N THR A 130 1.23 6.08 19.98
CA THR A 130 2.52 5.55 19.53
C THR A 130 2.72 5.87 18.06
N ILE A 131 1.71 5.62 17.22
CA ILE A 131 1.74 5.94 15.80
C ILE A 131 1.88 7.45 15.60
N ALA A 132 1.09 8.24 16.34
CA ALA A 132 1.15 9.70 16.32
C ALA A 132 2.55 10.20 16.72
N GLY A 133 3.15 9.64 17.78
CA GLY A 133 4.50 9.98 18.21
C GLY A 133 5.58 9.66 17.17
N VAL A 134 5.43 8.56 16.43
CA VAL A 134 6.35 8.22 15.32
C VAL A 134 6.17 9.20 14.17
N ILE A 135 4.95 9.51 13.76
CA ILE A 135 4.68 10.50 12.70
C ILE A 135 5.28 11.86 13.06
N ASP A 136 5.05 12.32 14.29
CA ASP A 136 5.62 13.55 14.84
C ASP A 136 7.15 13.58 14.73
N PHE A 137 7.81 12.46 15.04
CA PHE A 137 9.26 12.34 14.91
C PHE A 137 9.71 12.46 13.45
N ILE A 138 9.02 11.79 12.52
CA ILE A 138 9.31 11.83 11.08
C ILE A 138 9.22 13.26 10.55
N GLU A 139 8.15 13.97 10.90
CA GLU A 139 7.94 15.35 10.46
C GLU A 139 9.03 16.29 10.98
N ARG A 140 9.43 16.12 12.26
CA ARG A 140 10.51 16.92 12.87
C ARG A 140 11.86 16.65 12.22
N GLU A 141 12.20 15.38 11.96
CA GLU A 141 13.45 15.02 11.27
C GLU A 141 13.49 15.58 9.84
N ALA A 142 12.36 15.50 9.12
CA ALA A 142 12.25 16.10 7.79
C ALA A 142 12.42 17.62 7.83
N ASP A 143 11.82 18.32 8.80
CA ASP A 143 12.01 19.76 8.96
C ASP A 143 13.45 20.12 9.33
N TYR A 144 14.08 19.35 10.19
CA TYR A 144 15.49 19.53 10.54
C TYR A 144 16.40 19.40 9.30
N ALA A 145 16.21 18.35 8.50
CA ALA A 145 16.95 18.15 7.26
C ALA A 145 16.73 19.30 6.25
N ARG A 146 15.51 19.83 6.17
CA ARG A 146 15.18 21.02 5.37
C ARG A 146 16.00 22.23 5.77
N ARG A 147 15.98 22.58 7.06
CA ARG A 147 16.67 23.75 7.60
C ARG A 147 18.17 23.66 7.41
N ARG A 148 18.74 22.45 7.49
CA ARG A 148 20.17 22.20 7.28
C ARG A 148 20.59 22.38 5.82
N ARG A 149 19.74 22.09 4.84
CA ARG A 149 20.02 22.31 3.40
C ARG A 149 19.96 23.78 2.97
N LEU A 150 19.24 24.62 3.72
CA LEU A 150 19.06 26.05 3.45
C LEU A 150 20.14 26.94 4.08
N ARG A 151 21.10 26.35 4.80
CA ARG A 151 22.30 27.01 5.35
C ARG A 151 23.50 26.68 4.50
#